data_AF-A0A6C0B6R4-F1
#
_entry.id   AF-A0A6C0B6R4-F1
#
_cell.length_a   1.000
_cell.length_b   1.000
_cell.length_c   1.000
_cell.angle_alpha   90.00
_cell.angle_beta   90.00
_cell.angle_gamma   90.00
#
_symmetry.space_group_name_H-M   'P 1'
#
loop_
_entity.id
_entity.type
_entity.pdbx_description
1 polymer ?
#
loop_
_entity_poly.entity_id
_entity_poly.type
_entity_poly.pdbx_seq_one_letter_code
_entity_poly.pdbx_strand_id
1 'polypeptide(L)'
;MKYFDFKNDSTTIPKNISNYALYSGQIFIFGAIITCFMRHYYLSMLMFLLYVSTMLFWSNVHIEYLSNEKIADSLIGTSVILLATFYYARNYFKNRFKNIWYISISISVFVFIINEIIYYLNITKNNNFVNLIEQNLIHNISVFSHIIFLHIMPVFTYIYCAASSI
;
A
#
# COMPACT_ATOMS: atom_id res chain seq x y z
N MET A 1 23.50 12.93 26.19
CA MET A 1 23.16 12.68 24.78
C MET A 1 23.76 11.31 24.42
N LYS A 2 22.97 10.24 24.48
CA LYS A 2 23.44 8.87 24.21
C LYS A 2 23.65 8.75 22.70
N TYR A 3 24.89 8.51 22.28
CA TYR A 3 25.18 8.05 20.93
C TYR A 3 24.48 6.71 20.74
N PHE A 4 23.56 6.65 19.79
CA PHE A 4 22.94 5.41 19.34
C PHE A 4 24.03 4.54 18.70
N ASP A 5 24.23 3.33 19.22
CA ASP A 5 25.04 2.29 18.61
C ASP A 5 24.37 1.83 17.30
N PHE A 6 24.64 2.53 16.20
CA PHE A 6 24.10 2.24 14.87
C PHE A 6 24.74 1.03 14.16
N LYS A 7 25.59 0.25 14.86
CA LYS A 7 26.45 -0.74 14.20
C LYS A 7 25.81 -2.11 13.96
N ASN A 8 24.64 -2.40 14.56
CA ASN A 8 23.96 -3.70 14.41
C ASN A 8 22.54 -3.65 13.82
N ASP A 9 21.96 -2.46 13.58
CA ASP A 9 20.55 -2.30 13.18
C ASP A 9 20.33 -1.92 11.71
N SER A 10 21.36 -1.99 10.86
CA SER A 10 21.26 -1.63 9.42
C SER A 10 20.38 -2.58 8.59
N THR A 11 19.79 -3.61 9.21
CA THR A 11 18.93 -4.63 8.60
C THR A 11 17.46 -4.50 9.01
N THR A 12 17.05 -3.39 9.63
CA THR A 12 15.67 -3.15 10.04
C THR A 12 15.13 -1.83 9.48
N ILE A 13 13.91 -1.86 8.94
CA ILE A 13 13.25 -0.63 8.47
C ILE A 13 13.06 0.29 9.70
N PRO A 14 13.34 1.60 9.59
CA PRO A 14 13.12 2.52 10.69
C PRO A 14 11.73 2.38 11.29
N LYS A 15 11.65 2.18 12.62
CA LYS A 15 10.39 1.93 13.34
C LYS A 15 9.29 2.97 13.06
N ASN A 16 9.68 4.23 12.84
CA ASN A 16 8.76 5.31 12.49
C ASN A 16 8.03 5.03 11.17
N ILE A 17 8.74 4.48 10.17
CA ILE A 17 8.17 4.11 8.86
C ILE A 17 7.17 2.97 9.02
N SER A 18 7.53 1.94 9.79
CA SER A 18 6.63 0.83 10.14
C SER A 18 5.33 1.33 10.78
N ASN A 19 5.45 2.27 11.72
CA ASN A 19 4.28 2.86 12.39
C ASN A 19 3.36 3.58 11.41
N TYR A 20 3.89 4.35 10.46
CA TYR A 20 3.07 5.02 9.45
C TYR A 20 2.30 4.02 8.58
N ALA A 21 2.92 2.91 8.20
CA ALA A 21 2.26 1.85 7.44
C ALA A 21 1.19 1.11 8.27
N LEU A 22 1.43 0.88 9.56
CA LEU A 22 0.43 0.33 10.47
C LEU A 22 -0.77 1.26 10.65
N TYR A 23 -0.54 2.57 10.78
CA TYR A 23 -1.63 3.55 10.85
C TYR A 23 -2.41 3.63 9.54
N SER A 24 -1.73 3.59 8.39
CA SER A 24 -2.39 3.63 7.10
C SER A 24 -3.21 2.37 6.85
N GLY A 25 -2.77 1.19 7.31
CA GLY A 25 -3.52 -0.06 7.16
C GLY A 25 -4.93 -0.02 7.76
N GLN A 26 -5.20 0.86 8.73
CA GLN A 26 -6.54 1.08 9.29
C GLN A 26 -7.57 1.53 8.22
N ILE A 27 -7.12 2.07 7.10
CA ILE A 27 -8.02 2.41 5.99
C ILE A 27 -8.65 1.17 5.34
N PHE A 28 -7.99 0.02 5.42
CA PHE A 28 -8.52 -1.23 4.84
C PHE A 28 -9.67 -1.77 5.68
N ILE A 29 -9.63 -1.65 7.01
CA ILE A 29 -10.78 -2.01 7.84
C ILE A 29 -11.97 -1.05 7.62
N PHE A 30 -11.70 0.26 7.46
CA PHE A 30 -12.73 1.21 7.05
C PHE A 30 -13.35 0.83 5.70
N GLY A 31 -12.51 0.52 4.71
CA GLY A 31 -12.97 0.06 3.40
C GLY A 31 -13.75 -1.26 3.46
N ALA A 32 -13.36 -2.21 4.32
CA ALA A 32 -14.09 -3.46 4.54
C ALA A 32 -15.50 -3.21 5.10
N ILE A 33 -15.64 -2.30 6.06
CA ILE A 33 -16.94 -1.92 6.63
C ILE A 33 -17.85 -1.29 5.56
N ILE A 34 -17.34 -0.31 4.81
CA ILE A 34 -18.13 0.39 3.78
C ILE A 34 -18.55 -0.56 2.66
N THR A 35 -17.64 -1.41 2.17
CA THR A 35 -17.96 -2.41 1.13
C THR A 35 -18.98 -3.44 1.62
N CYS A 36 -18.99 -3.78 2.91
CA CYS A 36 -20.02 -4.63 3.51
C CYS A 36 -21.41 -3.96 3.46
N PHE A 37 -21.51 -2.68 3.86
CA PHE A 37 -22.76 -1.92 3.77
C PHE A 37 -23.29 -1.82 2.33
N MET A 38 -22.38 -1.75 1.37
CA MET A 38 -22.68 -1.77 -0.06
C MET A 38 -23.04 -3.15 -0.63
N ARG A 39 -23.08 -4.20 0.21
CA ARG A 39 -23.32 -5.61 -0.19
C ARG A 39 -22.24 -6.17 -1.12
N HIS A 40 -21.05 -5.59 -1.13
CA HIS A 40 -19.89 -6.08 -1.87
C HIS A 40 -19.08 -7.06 -1.00
N TYR A 41 -19.72 -8.16 -0.57
CA TYR A 41 -19.20 -9.04 0.49
C TYR A 41 -17.83 -9.67 0.19
N TYR A 42 -17.59 -10.11 -1.05
CA TYR A 42 -16.29 -10.68 -1.42
C TYR A 42 -15.15 -9.66 -1.31
N LEU A 43 -15.42 -8.41 -1.72
CA LEU A 43 -14.43 -7.33 -1.58
C LEU A 43 -14.23 -6.95 -0.12
N SER A 44 -15.29 -6.93 0.69
CA SER A 44 -15.21 -6.67 2.12
C SER A 44 -14.31 -7.71 2.84
N MET A 45 -14.49 -8.99 2.52
CA MET A 45 -13.64 -10.06 3.06
C MET A 45 -12.17 -9.89 2.63
N LEU A 46 -11.90 -9.61 1.36
CA LEU A 46 -10.53 -9.39 0.88
C LEU A 46 -9.89 -8.14 1.50
N MET A 47 -10.65 -7.06 1.71
CA MET A 47 -10.18 -5.85 2.38
C MET A 47 -9.84 -6.10 3.85
N PHE A 48 -10.62 -6.94 4.54
CA PHE A 48 -10.29 -7.37 5.89
C PHE A 48 -9.05 -8.27 5.94
N LEU A 49 -8.91 -9.19 4.99
CA LEU A 49 -7.69 -10.00 4.87
C LEU A 49 -6.47 -9.12 4.57
N LEU A 50 -6.62 -8.11 3.71
CA LEU A 50 -5.57 -7.13 3.41
C LEU A 50 -5.17 -6.35 4.66
N TYR A 51 -6.14 -5.94 5.48
CA TYR A 51 -5.86 -5.33 6.79
C TYR A 51 -4.99 -6.26 7.65
N VAL A 52 -5.38 -7.53 7.81
CA VAL A 52 -4.63 -8.49 8.64
C VAL A 52 -3.23 -8.73 8.08
N SER A 53 -3.08 -8.95 6.77
CA SER A 53 -1.77 -9.18 6.15
C SER A 53 -0.85 -7.96 6.28
N THR A 54 -1.39 -6.75 6.11
CA THR A 54 -0.65 -5.51 6.27
C THR A 54 -0.19 -5.34 7.72
N MET A 55 -1.05 -5.61 8.71
CA MET A 55 -0.65 -5.54 10.13
C MET A 55 0.44 -6.56 10.45
N LEU A 56 0.33 -7.79 9.96
CA LEU A 56 1.33 -8.84 10.18
C LEU A 56 2.68 -8.46 9.57
N PHE A 57 2.69 -8.08 8.29
CA PHE A 57 3.91 -7.67 7.58
C PHE A 57 4.56 -6.46 8.26
N TRP A 58 3.81 -5.40 8.54
CA TRP A 58 4.36 -4.16 9.09
C TRP A 58 4.63 -4.19 10.60
N SER A 59 4.17 -5.21 11.32
CA SER A 59 4.51 -5.41 12.74
C SER A 59 5.90 -6.02 12.95
N ASN A 60 6.35 -6.87 12.00
CA ASN A 60 7.58 -7.65 12.11
C ASN A 60 8.47 -7.43 10.88
N VAL A 61 8.69 -6.17 10.49
CA VAL A 61 9.47 -5.85 9.29
C VAL A 61 10.94 -6.14 9.51
N HIS A 62 11.39 -7.28 9.00
CA HIS A 62 12.80 -7.57 8.74
C HIS A 62 13.12 -7.16 7.28
N ILE A 63 14.36 -6.71 6.99
CA ILE A 63 14.77 -6.27 5.63
C ILE A 63 14.82 -7.43 4.60
N GLU A 64 14.38 -8.63 4.95
CA GLU A 64 14.23 -9.72 3.98
C GLU A 64 13.13 -9.36 2.96
N TYR A 65 13.59 -8.91 1.78
CA TYR A 65 12.75 -8.45 0.66
C TYR A 65 11.71 -9.48 0.16
N LEU A 66 11.83 -10.74 0.58
CA LEU A 66 11.07 -11.91 0.13
C LEU A 66 10.42 -12.67 1.30
N SER A 67 10.11 -11.98 2.41
CA SER A 67 9.34 -12.61 3.48
C SER A 67 7.98 -13.10 2.97
N ASN A 68 7.52 -14.24 3.49
CA ASN A 68 6.26 -14.84 3.09
C ASN A 68 5.08 -13.88 3.33
N GLU A 69 5.18 -13.07 4.38
CA GLU A 69 4.20 -12.05 4.77
C GLU A 69 4.07 -10.97 3.70
N LYS A 70 5.19 -10.50 3.12
CA LYS A 70 5.18 -9.50 2.05
C LYS A 70 4.54 -10.04 0.78
N ILE A 71 4.88 -11.28 0.41
CA ILE A 71 4.30 -11.94 -0.77
C ILE A 71 2.79 -12.11 -0.58
N ALA A 72 2.36 -12.56 0.59
CA ALA A 72 0.95 -12.72 0.92
C ALA A 72 0.19 -11.38 0.87
N ASP A 73 0.73 -10.33 1.51
CA ASP A 73 0.14 -8.98 1.51
C ASP A 73 0.00 -8.43 0.09
N SER A 74 1.06 -8.56 -0.73
CA SER A 74 1.04 -8.15 -2.14
C SER A 74 0.01 -8.93 -2.96
N LEU A 75 -0.06 -10.26 -2.81
CA LEU A 75 -1.04 -11.08 -3.53
C LEU A 75 -2.48 -10.73 -3.16
N ILE A 76 -2.75 -10.50 -1.87
CA ILE A 76 -4.07 -10.08 -1.39
C ILE A 76 -4.39 -8.68 -1.92
N GLY A 77 -3.46 -7.74 -1.85
CA GLY A 77 -3.62 -6.38 -2.38
C GLY A 77 -3.91 -6.36 -3.88
N THR A 78 -3.17 -7.13 -4.67
CA THR A 78 -3.44 -7.31 -6.10
C THR A 78 -4.83 -7.92 -6.33
N SER A 79 -5.22 -8.92 -5.54
CA SER A 79 -6.55 -9.55 -5.64
C SER A 79 -7.69 -8.57 -5.35
N VAL A 80 -7.52 -7.68 -4.36
CA VAL A 80 -8.46 -6.59 -4.05
C VAL A 80 -8.65 -5.68 -5.27
N ILE A 81 -7.55 -5.20 -5.88
CA ILE A 81 -7.62 -4.31 -7.05
C ILE A 81 -8.24 -5.00 -8.25
N LEU A 82 -7.87 -6.26 -8.53
CA LEU A 82 -8.42 -7.04 -9.64
C LEU A 82 -9.92 -7.27 -9.47
N LEU A 83 -10.36 -7.69 -8.28
CA LEU A 83 -11.78 -7.91 -8.00
C LEU A 83 -12.57 -6.59 -8.06
N ALA A 84 -12.05 -5.53 -7.46
CA ALA A 84 -12.67 -4.21 -7.51
C ALA A 84 -12.80 -3.70 -8.97
N THR A 85 -11.79 -3.91 -9.81
CA THR A 85 -11.75 -3.41 -11.17
C THR A 85 -12.57 -4.25 -12.15
N PHE A 86 -12.32 -5.55 -12.21
CA PHE A 86 -12.90 -6.41 -13.26
C PHE A 86 -14.30 -6.91 -12.93
N TYR A 87 -14.63 -7.04 -11.64
CA TYR A 87 -15.96 -7.46 -11.21
C TYR A 87 -16.82 -6.28 -10.78
N TYR A 88 -16.43 -5.54 -9.74
CA TYR A 88 -17.31 -4.51 -9.16
C TYR A 88 -17.44 -3.26 -10.04
N ALA A 89 -16.34 -2.65 -10.46
CA ALA A 89 -16.40 -1.44 -11.28
C ALA A 89 -17.09 -1.72 -12.62
N ARG A 90 -16.81 -2.87 -13.25
CA ARG A 90 -17.46 -3.27 -14.51
C ARG A 90 -18.98 -3.41 -14.38
N ASN A 91 -19.47 -4.08 -13.33
CA ASN A 91 -20.88 -4.46 -13.23
C ASN A 91 -21.74 -3.44 -12.48
N TYR A 92 -21.19 -2.73 -11.49
CA TYR A 92 -21.98 -1.90 -10.57
C TYR A 92 -21.78 -0.39 -10.74
N PHE A 93 -20.67 0.07 -11.33
CA PHE A 93 -20.46 1.51 -11.46
C PHE A 93 -21.21 2.10 -12.67
N LYS A 94 -21.77 3.31 -12.51
CA LYS A 94 -22.29 4.09 -13.66
C LYS A 94 -21.11 4.53 -14.55
N ASN A 95 -21.34 4.70 -15.85
CA ASN A 95 -20.28 4.97 -16.84
C ASN A 95 -19.36 6.15 -16.47
N ARG A 96 -19.91 7.23 -15.90
CA ARG A 96 -19.12 8.37 -15.43
C ARG A 96 -18.12 7.98 -14.34
N PHE A 97 -18.55 7.18 -13.36
CA PHE A 97 -17.71 6.77 -12.23
C PHE A 97 -16.75 5.63 -12.57
N LYS A 98 -17.09 4.79 -13.57
CA LYS A 98 -16.14 3.82 -14.17
C LYS A 98 -14.88 4.50 -14.68
N ASN A 99 -15.03 5.59 -15.43
CA ASN A 99 -13.88 6.32 -15.97
C ASN A 99 -13.01 6.90 -14.86
N ILE A 100 -13.63 7.46 -13.81
CA ILE A 100 -12.90 7.98 -12.63
C ILE A 100 -12.11 6.86 -11.95
N TRP A 101 -12.73 5.69 -11.74
CA TRP A 101 -12.06 4.52 -11.18
C TRP A 101 -10.85 4.09 -12.01
N TYR A 102 -11.02 3.90 -13.32
CA TYR A 102 -9.94 3.42 -14.18
C TYR A 102 -8.79 4.42 -14.28
N ILE A 103 -9.07 5.72 -14.38
CA ILE A 103 -8.03 6.76 -14.37
C ILE A 103 -7.26 6.72 -13.04
N SER A 104 -7.98 6.66 -11.91
CA SER A 104 -7.37 6.63 -10.57
C SER A 104 -6.46 5.43 -10.39
N ILE A 105 -6.93 4.21 -10.69
CA ILE A 105 -6.11 3.00 -10.61
C ILE A 105 -4.93 3.03 -11.58
N SER A 106 -5.09 3.59 -12.78
CA SER A 106 -3.99 3.73 -13.73
C SER A 106 -2.90 4.65 -13.20
N ILE A 107 -3.27 5.77 -12.57
CA ILE A 107 -2.33 6.68 -11.90
C ILE A 107 -1.64 5.96 -10.74
N SER A 108 -2.39 5.27 -9.88
CA SER A 108 -1.83 4.50 -8.76
C SER A 108 -0.79 3.48 -9.20
N VAL A 109 -1.09 2.68 -10.24
CA VAL A 109 -0.17 1.68 -10.80
C VAL A 109 1.06 2.35 -11.40
N PHE A 110 0.87 3.43 -12.17
CA PHE A 110 1.98 4.15 -12.80
C PHE A 110 2.94 4.75 -11.75
N VAL A 111 2.40 5.41 -10.72
CA VAL A 111 3.20 5.97 -9.64
C VAL A 111 3.90 4.88 -8.84
N PHE A 112 3.24 3.74 -8.58
CA PHE A 112 3.87 2.60 -7.92
C PHE A 112 5.06 2.07 -8.72
N ILE A 113 4.93 1.88 -10.03
CA ILE A 113 6.02 1.42 -10.90
C ILE A 113 7.20 2.41 -10.86
N ILE A 114 6.93 3.70 -10.99
CA ILE A 114 7.97 4.74 -10.90
C ILE A 114 8.65 4.70 -9.53
N ASN A 115 7.86 4.57 -8.46
CA ASN A 115 8.36 4.52 -7.09
C ASN A 115 9.32 3.34 -6.88
N GLU A 116 8.94 2.15 -7.34
CA GLU A 116 9.78 0.95 -7.28
C GLU A 116 11.06 1.09 -8.11
N ILE A 117 10.97 1.66 -9.32
CA ILE A 117 12.15 1.90 -10.17
C ILE A 117 13.12 2.86 -9.48
N ILE A 118 12.63 3.99 -8.97
CA ILE A 118 13.46 5.00 -8.27
C ILE A 118 14.11 4.36 -7.04
N TYR A 119 13.33 3.61 -6.27
CA TYR A 119 13.80 2.93 -5.06
C TYR A 119 14.91 1.92 -5.38
N TYR A 120 14.70 1.06 -6.39
CA TYR A 120 15.68 0.08 -6.85
C TYR A 120 16.98 0.74 -7.37
N LEU A 121 16.87 1.77 -8.21
CA LEU A 121 18.03 2.48 -8.74
C LEU A 121 18.84 3.15 -7.63
N ASN A 122 18.18 3.74 -6.64
CA ASN A 122 18.84 4.38 -5.51
C ASN A 122 19.56 3.39 -4.60
N ILE A 123 18.97 2.22 -4.33
CA ILE A 123 19.63 1.15 -3.57
C ILE A 123 20.85 0.64 -4.33
N THR A 124 20.70 0.36 -5.63
CA THR A 124 21.76 -0.24 -6.45
C THR A 124 22.96 0.71 -6.65
N LYS A 125 22.71 2.03 -6.71
CA LYS A 125 23.74 3.05 -6.95
C LYS A 125 24.50 3.44 -5.67
N ASN A 126 23.88 3.34 -4.49
CA ASN A 126 24.47 3.75 -3.20
C ASN A 126 25.08 2.57 -2.41
N ASN A 127 25.85 1.69 -3.06
CA ASN A 127 26.68 0.69 -2.38
C ASN A 127 27.78 1.31 -1.49
N ASN A 128 28.01 2.63 -1.60
CA ASN A 128 28.88 3.37 -0.71
C ASN A 128 28.06 3.98 0.43
N PHE A 129 28.42 3.62 1.66
CA PHE A 129 27.84 3.96 2.98
C PHE A 129 27.60 5.47 3.30
N VAL A 130 27.68 6.37 2.32
CA VAL A 130 28.11 7.76 2.56
C VAL A 130 26.96 8.73 2.92
N ASN A 131 25.68 8.35 2.89
CA ASN A 131 24.65 9.23 3.47
C ASN A 131 23.38 8.51 3.98
N LEU A 132 23.41 8.05 5.24
CA LEU A 132 22.24 7.52 5.96
C LEU A 132 21.03 8.47 5.94
N ILE A 133 21.28 9.79 5.92
CA ILE A 133 20.22 10.80 5.86
C ILE A 133 19.46 10.73 4.53
N GLU A 134 20.17 10.61 3.41
CA GLU A 134 19.56 10.50 2.07
C GLU A 134 18.79 9.17 1.92
N GLN A 135 19.35 8.07 2.43
CA GLN A 135 18.68 6.77 2.42
C GLN A 135 17.36 6.81 3.20
N ASN A 136 17.36 7.37 4.40
CA ASN A 136 16.13 7.55 5.20
C ASN A 136 15.10 8.43 4.48
N LEU A 137 15.55 9.51 3.82
CA LEU A 137 14.66 10.37 3.05
C LEU A 137 14.01 9.63 1.87
N ILE A 138 14.79 8.85 1.13
CA ILE A 138 14.27 8.03 0.01
C ILE A 138 13.29 6.97 0.50
N HIS A 139 13.60 6.29 1.60
CA HIS A 139 12.69 5.32 2.23
C HIS A 139 11.37 5.98 2.66
N ASN A 140 11.43 7.15 3.32
CA ASN A 140 10.24 7.88 3.72
C ASN A 140 9.39 8.30 2.52
N ILE A 141 10.00 8.84 1.46
CA ILE A 141 9.28 9.22 0.23
C ILE A 141 8.62 8.00 -0.41
N SER A 142 9.35 6.87 -0.48
CA SER A 142 8.83 5.64 -1.07
C SER A 142 7.62 5.10 -0.31
N VAL A 143 7.71 5.02 1.02
CA VAL A 143 6.60 4.54 1.86
C VAL A 143 5.43 5.51 1.82
N PHE A 144 5.67 6.81 1.85
CA PHE A 144 4.60 7.79 1.80
C PHE A 144 3.87 7.78 0.45
N SER A 145 4.60 7.66 -0.65
CA SER A 145 4.05 7.46 -1.99
C SER A 145 3.20 6.19 -2.05
N HIS A 146 3.71 5.08 -1.53
CA HIS A 146 2.95 3.82 -1.42
C HIS A 146 1.65 4.00 -0.63
N ILE A 147 1.70 4.63 0.54
CA ILE A 147 0.51 4.87 1.37
C ILE A 147 -0.53 5.71 0.60
N ILE A 148 -0.11 6.80 -0.05
CA ILE A 148 -1.05 7.66 -0.77
C ILE A 148 -1.66 6.91 -1.96
N PHE A 149 -0.82 6.32 -2.81
CA PHE A 149 -1.25 5.83 -4.11
C PHE A 149 -1.76 4.40 -4.11
N LEU A 150 -1.37 3.56 -3.15
CA LEU A 150 -1.85 2.18 -3.04
C LEU A 150 -2.84 1.95 -1.90
N HIS A 151 -2.80 2.72 -0.80
CA HIS A 151 -3.77 2.57 0.28
C HIS A 151 -4.90 3.60 0.14
N ILE A 152 -4.58 4.89 0.24
CA ILE A 152 -5.57 5.96 0.37
C ILE A 152 -6.37 6.15 -0.91
N MET A 153 -5.69 6.43 -2.02
CA MET A 153 -6.33 6.78 -3.28
C MET A 153 -7.24 5.66 -3.82
N PRO A 154 -6.84 4.37 -3.87
CA PRO A 154 -7.71 3.31 -4.33
C PRO A 154 -8.94 3.12 -3.45
N VAL A 155 -8.78 3.10 -2.11
CA VAL A 155 -9.90 2.87 -1.20
C VAL A 155 -10.92 4.00 -1.27
N PHE A 156 -10.49 5.25 -1.18
CA PHE A 156 -11.42 6.38 -1.25
C PHE A 156 -12.04 6.55 -2.63
N THR A 157 -11.29 6.35 -3.71
CA THR A 157 -11.87 6.42 -5.06
C THR A 157 -12.91 5.32 -5.25
N TYR A 158 -12.64 4.10 -4.77
CA TYR A 158 -13.59 3.01 -4.84
C TYR A 158 -14.88 3.38 -4.10
N ILE A 159 -14.78 3.78 -2.83
CA ILE A 159 -15.92 4.15 -2.00
C ILE A 159 -16.75 5.25 -2.67
N TYR A 160 -16.09 6.31 -3.17
CA TYR A 160 -16.75 7.41 -3.86
C TYR A 160 -17.50 6.94 -5.11
N CYS A 161 -16.85 6.17 -5.98
CA CYS A 161 -17.44 5.70 -7.23
C CYS A 161 -18.58 4.72 -7.00
N ALA A 162 -18.41 3.84 -6.01
CA ALA A 162 -19.40 2.86 -5.63
C ALA A 162 -20.63 3.54 -5.02
N ALA A 163 -20.45 4.39 -4.00
CA ALA A 163 -21.55 5.09 -3.34
C ALA A 163 -22.35 6.00 -4.30
N SER A 164 -21.66 6.65 -5.24
CA SER A 164 -22.31 7.50 -6.25
C SER A 164 -23.02 6.71 -7.37
N SER A 165 -22.79 5.40 -7.44
CA SER A 165 -23.40 4.51 -8.43
C SER A 165 -24.65 3.79 -7.91
N ILE A 166 -24.91 3.83 -6.60
CA ILE A 166 -26.22 3.51 -6.01
C ILE A 166 -27.27 4.51 -6.54
#